data_AF-A0A973F6I0-F1
#
_entry.id   AF-A0A973F6I0-F1
#
_cell.length_a   1.000
_cell.length_b   1.000
_cell.length_c   1.000
_cell.angle_alpha   90.00
_cell.angle_beta   90.00
_cell.angle_gamma   90.00
#
_symmetry.space_group_name_H-M   'P 1'
#
loop_
_entity.id
_entity.type
_entity.pdbx_description
1 polymer ?
#
loop_
_entity_poly.entity_id
_entity_poly.type
_entity_poly.pdbx_seq_one_letter_code
_entity_poly.pdbx_strand_id
1 'polypeptide(L)'
;MNDNDLLQDISTNTINKISRMRRKGITYKEILEKIDISEDKLKIVCNHLELNNSNLNRSPSQNDIINMQKYYNECESYRKVAKNFNVSRATVIKYVKIKKKIKLDENTRKINKSQAVIDWRRRTKIKLVEYKGGKCEICGYSKTYAALSFHHKDPNEKDFGISSKSYSFERMKKEVDKCIMVCNNCHTEIHEEIKCGD
;
A
#
# COMPACT_ATOMS: atom_id res chain seq x y z
N MET A 1 4.79 46.35 22.34
CA MET A 1 3.47 46.10 22.98
C MET A 1 3.55 44.74 23.64
N ASN A 2 3.14 44.62 24.90
CA ASN A 2 3.14 43.35 25.63
C ASN A 2 1.96 42.50 25.14
N ASP A 3 2.06 41.17 25.10
CA ASP A 3 0.97 40.28 24.67
C ASP A 3 -0.32 40.50 25.49
N ASN A 4 -0.17 40.99 26.73
CA ASN A 4 -1.28 41.37 27.62
C ASN A 4 -2.09 42.59 27.14
N ASP A 5 -1.53 43.50 26.33
CA ASP A 5 -2.28 44.64 25.76
C ASP A 5 -3.17 44.21 24.59
N LEU A 6 -2.73 43.25 23.77
CA LEU A 6 -3.50 42.79 22.60
C LEU A 6 -4.68 41.88 22.96
N LEU A 7 -4.73 41.35 24.18
CA LEU A 7 -5.82 40.51 24.68
C LEU A 7 -6.96 41.31 25.32
N GLN A 8 -6.77 42.60 25.62
CA GLN A 8 -7.80 43.44 26.26
C GLN A 8 -9.05 43.59 25.38
N ASP A 9 -8.90 43.50 24.06
CA ASP A 9 -9.99 43.61 23.08
C ASP A 9 -10.72 42.29 22.81
N ILE A 10 -10.43 41.22 23.57
CA ILE A 10 -11.01 39.89 23.35
C ILE A 10 -11.72 39.44 24.63
N SER A 11 -13.01 39.12 24.52
CA SER A 11 -13.78 38.66 25.68
C SER A 11 -13.20 37.36 26.28
N THR A 12 -13.17 37.27 27.61
CA THR A 12 -12.74 36.08 28.35
C THR A 12 -13.52 34.82 27.93
N ASN A 13 -14.79 34.97 27.54
CA ASN A 13 -15.60 33.88 27.02
C ASN A 13 -15.04 33.33 25.68
N THR A 14 -14.63 34.22 24.78
CA THR A 14 -14.02 33.86 23.50
C THR A 14 -12.69 33.13 23.71
N ILE A 15 -11.84 33.64 24.61
CA ILE A 15 -10.56 33.01 24.97
C ILE A 15 -10.79 31.59 25.51
N ASN A 16 -11.75 31.41 26.42
CA ASN A 16 -12.09 30.10 26.98
C ASN A 16 -12.63 29.11 25.93
N LYS A 17 -13.47 29.58 25.00
CA LYS A 17 -13.97 28.76 23.88
C LYS A 17 -12.82 28.30 22.98
N ILE A 18 -11.94 29.22 22.58
CA ILE A 18 -10.75 28.91 21.76
C ILE A 18 -9.87 27.86 22.46
N SER A 19 -9.59 28.08 23.76
CA SER A 19 -8.79 27.15 24.57
C SER A 19 -9.37 25.73 24.58
N ARG A 20 -10.68 25.61 24.81
CA ARG A 20 -11.39 24.32 24.79
C ARG A 20 -11.35 23.65 23.43
N MET A 21 -11.52 24.41 22.35
CA MET A 21 -11.52 23.88 20.98
C MET A 21 -10.13 23.40 20.56
N ARG A 22 -9.09 24.18 20.84
CA ARG A 22 -7.69 23.81 20.55
C ARG A 22 -7.23 22.58 21.33
N ARG A 23 -7.59 22.47 22.62
CA ARG A 23 -7.31 21.27 23.43
C ARG A 23 -7.98 20.01 22.86
N LYS A 24 -9.13 20.15 22.20
CA LYS A 24 -9.81 19.06 21.47
C LYS A 24 -9.23 18.77 20.08
N GLY A 25 -8.15 19.46 19.68
CA GLY A 25 -7.48 19.25 18.40
C GLY A 25 -8.15 19.93 17.21
N ILE A 26 -9.09 20.84 17.44
CA ILE A 26 -9.76 21.60 16.38
C ILE A 26 -8.77 22.56 15.73
N THR A 27 -8.76 22.61 14.40
CA THR A 27 -7.85 23.45 13.60
C THR A 27 -8.24 24.93 13.67
N TYR A 28 -7.31 25.83 13.32
CA TYR A 28 -7.63 27.27 13.26
C TYR A 28 -8.76 27.56 12.28
N LYS A 29 -8.76 26.91 11.11
CA LYS A 29 -9.81 27.01 10.11
C LYS A 29 -11.19 26.69 10.69
N GLU A 30 -11.32 25.54 11.35
CA GLU A 30 -12.59 25.12 11.98
C GLU A 30 -13.01 26.00 13.16
N ILE A 31 -12.07 26.68 13.83
CA ILE A 31 -12.38 27.66 14.88
C ILE A 31 -12.95 28.94 14.28
N LEU A 32 -12.34 29.45 13.20
CA LEU A 32 -12.80 30.66 12.50
C LEU A 32 -14.19 30.49 11.87
N GLU A 33 -14.57 29.27 11.49
CA GLU A 33 -15.94 28.95 11.04
C GLU A 33 -17.00 28.98 12.17
N LYS A 34 -16.57 28.86 13.44
CA LYS A 34 -17.47 28.71 14.61
C LYS A 34 -17.45 29.91 15.55
N ILE A 35 -16.44 30.74 15.45
CA ILE A 35 -16.22 31.91 16.29
C ILE A 35 -15.87 33.07 15.38
N ASP A 36 -16.63 34.15 15.49
CA ASP A 36 -16.37 35.40 14.78
C ASP A 36 -15.19 36.12 15.43
N ILE A 37 -13.99 35.83 14.93
CA ILE A 37 -12.73 36.45 15.34
C ILE A 37 -11.77 36.46 14.17
N SER A 38 -10.95 37.51 14.05
CA SER A 38 -9.89 37.56 13.03
C SER A 38 -8.83 36.49 13.28
N GLU A 39 -8.22 35.96 12.22
CA GLU A 39 -7.14 34.99 12.29
C GLU A 39 -5.96 35.46 13.15
N ASP A 40 -5.61 36.74 13.08
CA ASP A 40 -4.48 37.31 13.86
C ASP A 40 -4.76 37.29 15.36
N LYS A 41 -5.97 37.70 15.77
CA LYS A 41 -6.41 37.58 17.17
C LYS A 41 -6.45 36.12 17.65
N LEU A 42 -6.85 35.17 16.81
CA LEU A 42 -6.81 33.74 17.14
C LEU A 42 -5.36 33.25 17.37
N LYS A 43 -4.41 33.68 16.55
CA LYS A 43 -2.98 33.37 16.72
C LYS A 43 -2.43 33.96 18.01
N ILE A 44 -2.76 35.21 18.33
CA ILE A 44 -2.36 35.88 19.58
C ILE A 44 -2.87 35.09 20.80
N VAL A 45 -4.17 34.75 20.81
CA VAL A 45 -4.77 33.96 21.91
C VAL A 45 -4.10 32.60 22.04
N CYS A 46 -3.88 31.90 20.92
CA CYS A 46 -3.20 30.61 20.99
C CYS A 46 -1.75 30.74 21.44
N ASN A 47 -1.03 31.79 21.03
CA ASN A 47 0.35 32.03 21.42
C ASN A 47 0.46 32.23 22.91
N HIS A 48 -0.38 33.11 23.45
CA HIS A 48 -0.44 33.40 24.88
C HIS A 48 -0.82 32.18 25.72
N LEU A 49 -1.66 31.28 25.19
CA LEU A 49 -2.07 30.05 25.86
C LEU A 49 -1.17 28.83 25.57
N GLU A 50 -0.10 29.00 24.79
CA GLU A 50 0.77 27.92 24.31
C GLU A 50 0.03 26.82 23.51
N LEU A 51 -1.02 27.19 22.79
CA LEU A 51 -1.89 26.30 21.98
C LEU A 51 -1.59 26.33 20.47
N ASN A 52 -0.40 26.80 20.10
CA ASN A 52 0.03 27.02 18.72
C ASN A 52 0.26 25.73 17.96
N ASN A 53 0.81 24.75 18.65
CA ASN A 53 1.08 23.47 18.06
C ASN A 53 -0.21 22.65 18.05
N SER A 54 -0.55 22.12 16.87
CA SER A 54 -1.48 21.00 16.82
C SER A 54 -0.94 19.91 17.76
N ASN A 55 -1.83 19.27 18.53
CA ASN A 55 -1.48 18.20 19.47
C ASN A 55 -0.65 17.05 18.85
N LEU A 56 -0.47 17.03 17.52
CA LEU A 56 0.38 16.14 16.76
C LEU A 56 1.89 16.26 17.09
N ASN A 57 2.34 17.40 17.64
CA ASN A 57 3.75 17.63 17.97
C ASN A 57 4.09 17.51 19.47
N ARG A 58 3.12 17.20 20.35
CA ARG A 58 3.44 16.97 21.77
C ARG A 58 4.05 15.58 21.93
N SER A 59 5.13 15.48 22.70
CA SER A 59 5.62 14.16 23.12
C SER A 59 4.56 13.49 24.01
N PRO A 60 4.19 12.22 23.77
CA PRO A 60 3.26 11.51 24.63
C PRO A 60 3.72 11.50 26.09
N SER A 61 2.80 11.69 27.02
CA SER A 61 3.05 11.48 28.45
C SER A 61 3.24 9.99 28.76
N GLN A 62 3.70 9.63 29.96
CA GLN A 62 3.81 8.21 30.33
C GLN A 62 2.47 7.48 30.33
N ASN A 63 1.39 8.16 30.73
CA ASN A 63 0.05 7.59 30.66
C ASN A 63 -0.40 7.39 29.20
N ASP A 64 -0.09 8.32 28.31
CA ASP A 64 -0.37 8.16 26.87
C ASP A 64 0.35 6.92 26.32
N ILE A 65 1.63 6.72 26.66
CA ILE A 65 2.43 5.58 26.21
C ILE A 65 1.82 4.26 26.69
N ILE A 66 1.44 4.17 27.98
CA ILE A 66 0.82 2.98 28.56
C ILE A 66 -0.51 2.66 27.85
N ASN A 67 -1.35 3.67 27.63
CA ASN A 67 -2.65 3.50 26.98
C ASN A 67 -2.51 3.15 25.49
N MET A 68 -1.54 3.75 24.80
CA MET A 68 -1.19 3.40 23.42
C MET A 68 -0.74 1.94 23.31
N GLN A 69 0.07 1.45 24.26
CA GLN A 69 0.48 0.05 24.30
C GLN A 69 -0.70 -0.90 24.53
N LYS A 70 -1.59 -0.57 25.48
CA LYS A 70 -2.81 -1.37 25.74
C LYS A 70 -3.70 -1.45 24.50
N TYR A 71 -3.98 -0.31 23.88
CA TYR A 71 -4.81 -0.25 22.67
C TYR A 71 -4.17 -0.98 21.48
N TYR A 72 -2.84 -0.92 21.34
CA TYR A 72 -2.14 -1.70 20.31
C TYR A 72 -2.29 -3.20 20.54
N ASN A 73 -2.20 -3.67 21.79
CA ASN A 73 -2.36 -5.09 22.10
C ASN A 73 -3.76 -5.62 21.73
N GLU A 74 -4.76 -4.75 21.66
CA GLU A 74 -6.13 -5.10 21.24
C GLU A 74 -6.32 -5.03 19.72
N CYS A 75 -5.82 -3.98 19.07
CA CYS A 75 -6.11 -3.71 17.67
C CYS A 75 -5.03 -4.15 16.67
N GLU A 76 -3.84 -4.46 17.17
CA GLU A 76 -2.62 -4.82 16.44
C GLU A 76 -2.30 -3.91 15.23
N SER A 77 -2.68 -2.62 15.32
CA SER A 77 -2.59 -1.68 14.21
C SER A 77 -2.10 -0.31 14.65
N TYR A 78 -0.86 0.02 14.30
CA TYR A 78 -0.28 1.35 14.54
C TYR A 78 -1.10 2.49 13.93
N ARG A 79 -1.77 2.27 12.81
CA ARG A 79 -2.63 3.29 12.18
C ARG A 79 -3.85 3.60 13.05
N LYS A 80 -4.47 2.57 13.64
CA LYS A 80 -5.61 2.74 14.55
C LYS A 80 -5.17 3.44 15.83
N VAL A 81 -4.03 3.04 16.41
CA VAL A 81 -3.46 3.69 17.60
C VAL A 81 -3.16 5.16 17.32
N ALA A 82 -2.48 5.47 16.21
CA ALA A 82 -2.14 6.85 15.84
C ALA A 82 -3.38 7.75 15.75
N LYS A 83 -4.43 7.25 15.09
CA LYS A 83 -5.70 7.95 14.96
C LYS A 83 -6.39 8.15 16.32
N ASN A 84 -6.42 7.11 17.16
CA ASN A 84 -7.10 7.15 18.46
C ASN A 84 -6.45 8.13 19.44
N PHE A 85 -5.12 8.22 19.42
CA PHE A 85 -4.36 9.08 20.33
C PHE A 85 -3.97 10.43 19.71
N ASN A 86 -4.41 10.70 18.48
CA ASN A 86 -4.09 11.91 17.72
C ASN A 86 -2.59 12.21 17.67
N VAL A 87 -1.78 11.18 17.44
CA VAL A 87 -0.32 11.27 17.31
C VAL A 87 0.11 10.78 15.94
N SER A 88 1.32 11.16 15.51
CA SER A 88 1.88 10.62 14.29
C SER A 88 2.09 9.10 14.40
N ARG A 89 2.01 8.39 13.28
CA ARG A 89 2.35 6.95 13.24
C ARG A 89 3.80 6.71 13.69
N ALA A 90 4.72 7.62 13.40
CA ALA A 90 6.12 7.54 13.84
C ALA A 90 6.23 7.60 15.37
N THR A 91 5.43 8.46 16.01
CA THR A 91 5.33 8.52 17.47
C THR A 91 4.87 7.18 18.05
N VAL A 92 3.84 6.57 17.47
CA VAL A 92 3.40 5.24 17.93
C VAL A 92 4.50 4.20 17.82
N ILE A 93 5.20 4.15 16.68
CA ILE A 93 6.30 3.20 16.45
C ILE A 93 7.43 3.38 17.47
N LYS A 94 7.73 4.62 17.87
CA LYS A 94 8.78 4.93 18.84
C LYS A 94 8.49 4.38 20.23
N TYR A 95 7.24 4.42 20.68
CA TYR A 95 6.88 4.13 22.07
C TYR A 95 6.16 2.79 22.29
N VAL A 96 5.45 2.28 21.29
CA VAL A 96 4.68 1.02 21.39
C VAL A 96 5.54 -0.16 20.95
N LYS A 97 5.82 -1.06 21.89
CA LYS A 97 6.56 -2.31 21.68
C LYS A 97 5.65 -3.38 21.05
N ILE A 98 6.14 -4.03 20.00
CA ILE A 98 5.50 -5.23 19.44
C ILE A 98 5.93 -6.45 20.25
N LYS A 99 5.03 -7.39 20.51
CA LYS A 99 5.43 -8.77 20.86
C LYS A 99 6.34 -9.31 19.76
N LYS A 100 7.48 -9.89 20.14
CA LYS A 100 8.52 -10.39 19.21
C LYS A 100 7.86 -11.14 18.04
N LYS A 101 7.98 -10.61 16.82
CA LYS A 101 7.51 -11.31 15.63
C LYS A 101 8.33 -12.59 15.53
N ILE A 102 7.69 -13.76 15.58
CA ILE A 102 8.39 -15.05 15.40
C ILE A 102 9.17 -14.94 14.08
N LYS A 103 10.49 -15.02 14.14
CA LYS A 103 11.31 -15.10 12.92
C LYS A 103 10.98 -16.48 12.32
N LEU A 104 10.35 -16.49 11.16
CA LEU A 104 10.22 -17.70 10.35
C LEU A 104 11.62 -18.28 10.16
N ASP A 105 11.77 -19.59 10.35
CA ASP A 105 12.99 -20.29 10.01
C ASP A 105 13.29 -20.14 8.51
N GLU A 106 14.56 -20.32 8.16
CA GLU A 106 15.04 -20.10 6.80
C GLU A 106 14.36 -21.01 5.78
N ASN A 107 13.99 -22.24 6.18
CA ASN A 107 13.33 -23.20 5.32
C ASN A 107 11.89 -22.77 5.01
N THR A 108 11.12 -22.41 6.04
CA THR A 108 9.76 -21.86 5.87
C THR A 108 9.76 -20.58 5.04
N ARG A 109 10.77 -19.72 5.21
CA ARG A 109 10.92 -18.50 4.39
C ARG A 109 11.23 -18.82 2.92
N LYS A 110 12.04 -19.83 2.64
CA LYS A 110 12.39 -20.27 1.27
C LYS A 110 11.16 -20.88 0.56
N ILE A 111 10.42 -21.76 1.24
CA ILE A 111 9.20 -22.41 0.74
C ILE A 111 8.11 -21.36 0.41
N ASN A 112 7.89 -20.39 1.29
CA ASN A 112 6.87 -19.35 1.07
C ASN A 112 7.21 -18.42 -0.12
N LYS A 113 8.51 -18.11 -0.32
CA LYS A 113 8.95 -17.36 -1.51
C LYS A 113 8.71 -18.15 -2.79
N SER A 114 8.93 -19.46 -2.80
CA SER A 114 8.65 -20.29 -3.98
C SER A 114 7.16 -20.36 -4.29
N GLN A 115 6.28 -20.50 -3.30
CA GLN A 115 4.83 -20.60 -3.57
C GLN A 115 4.26 -19.33 -4.18
N ALA A 116 4.62 -18.16 -3.64
CA ALA A 116 4.18 -16.87 -4.19
C ALA A 116 4.62 -16.67 -5.65
N VAL A 117 5.84 -17.12 -5.99
CA VAL A 117 6.35 -17.09 -7.37
C VAL A 117 5.59 -18.07 -8.27
N ILE A 118 5.31 -19.28 -7.78
CA ILE A 118 4.51 -20.29 -8.51
C ILE A 118 3.11 -19.74 -8.81
N ASP A 119 2.43 -19.19 -7.81
CA ASP A 119 1.07 -18.64 -7.95
C ASP A 119 1.04 -17.42 -8.89
N TRP A 120 2.08 -16.58 -8.84
CA TRP A 120 2.24 -15.47 -9.77
C TRP A 120 2.44 -15.97 -11.21
N ARG A 121 3.30 -16.96 -11.43
CA ARG A 121 3.56 -17.55 -12.76
C ARG A 121 2.32 -18.20 -13.33
N ARG A 122 1.57 -18.96 -12.53
CA ARG A 122 0.31 -19.58 -12.94
C ARG A 122 -0.71 -18.56 -13.39
N ARG A 123 -0.98 -17.53 -12.57
CA ARG A 123 -1.94 -16.47 -12.92
C ARG A 123 -1.51 -15.67 -14.15
N THR A 124 -0.22 -15.39 -14.28
CA THR A 124 0.33 -14.66 -15.43
C THR A 124 0.22 -15.49 -16.70
N LYS A 125 0.52 -16.80 -16.66
CA LYS A 125 0.34 -17.71 -17.80
C LYS A 125 -1.11 -17.68 -18.30
N ILE A 126 -2.08 -17.81 -17.39
CA ILE A 126 -3.51 -17.79 -17.75
C ILE A 126 -3.87 -16.50 -18.50
N LYS A 127 -3.51 -15.34 -17.95
CA LYS A 127 -3.79 -14.04 -18.59
C LYS A 127 -3.15 -13.89 -19.97
N LEU A 128 -1.91 -14.38 -20.13
CA LEU A 128 -1.21 -14.32 -21.42
C LEU A 128 -1.86 -15.28 -22.44
N VAL A 129 -2.34 -16.44 -21.99
CA VAL A 129 -3.07 -17.41 -22.83
C VAL A 129 -4.39 -16.81 -23.31
N GLU A 130 -5.16 -16.21 -22.41
CA GLU A 130 -6.40 -15.48 -22.74
C GLU A 130 -6.14 -14.36 -23.75
N TYR A 131 -5.09 -13.56 -23.52
CA TYR A 131 -4.67 -12.50 -24.43
C TYR A 131 -4.36 -13.02 -25.85
N LYS A 132 -3.79 -14.23 -25.97
CA LYS A 132 -3.49 -14.90 -27.24
C LYS A 132 -4.66 -15.74 -27.79
N GLY A 133 -5.88 -15.55 -27.28
CA GLY A 133 -7.10 -16.17 -27.81
C GLY A 133 -7.49 -17.50 -27.18
N GLY A 134 -6.74 -17.98 -26.18
CA GLY A 134 -7.16 -19.11 -25.32
C GLY A 134 -7.21 -20.49 -25.99
N LYS A 135 -6.65 -20.64 -27.20
CA LYS A 135 -6.67 -21.90 -27.97
C LYS A 135 -5.37 -22.09 -28.75
N CYS A 136 -5.09 -23.33 -29.12
CA CYS A 136 -4.04 -23.64 -30.09
C CYS A 136 -4.37 -23.01 -31.45
N GLU A 137 -3.44 -22.26 -32.01
CA GLU A 137 -3.56 -21.61 -33.33
C GLU A 137 -3.46 -22.64 -34.48
N ILE A 138 -2.98 -23.87 -34.22
CA ILE A 138 -2.85 -24.94 -35.21
C ILE A 138 -4.09 -25.85 -35.21
N CYS A 139 -4.35 -26.55 -34.10
CA CYS A 139 -5.41 -27.57 -34.02
C CYS A 139 -6.68 -27.13 -33.27
N GLY A 140 -6.74 -25.88 -32.78
CA GLY A 140 -7.90 -25.34 -32.08
C GLY A 140 -8.10 -25.85 -30.64
N TYR A 141 -7.21 -26.69 -30.09
CA TYR A 141 -7.31 -27.18 -28.72
C TYR A 141 -7.49 -26.05 -27.68
N SER A 142 -8.53 -26.14 -26.86
CA SER A 142 -8.90 -25.10 -25.88
C SER A 142 -9.41 -25.67 -24.53
N LYS A 143 -9.23 -26.97 -24.27
CA LYS A 143 -9.79 -27.64 -23.08
C LYS A 143 -9.11 -27.23 -21.77
N THR A 144 -7.80 -26.99 -21.78
CA THR A 144 -7.07 -26.50 -20.60
C THR A 144 -5.87 -25.63 -20.98
N TYR A 145 -5.72 -24.50 -20.28
CA TYR A 145 -4.57 -23.61 -20.43
C TYR A 145 -3.26 -24.24 -19.96
N ALA A 146 -3.32 -25.31 -19.16
CA ALA A 146 -2.13 -26.04 -18.73
C ALA A 146 -1.40 -26.70 -19.91
N ALA A 147 -2.17 -27.20 -20.90
CA ALA A 147 -1.65 -27.87 -22.09
C ALA A 147 -1.34 -26.92 -23.26
N LEU A 148 -1.48 -25.59 -23.05
CA LEU A 148 -1.08 -24.56 -24.00
C LEU A 148 0.29 -24.00 -23.65
N SER A 149 1.07 -23.70 -24.69
CA SER A 149 2.46 -23.26 -24.63
C SER A 149 2.72 -22.17 -25.68
N PHE A 150 3.62 -21.24 -25.35
CA PHE A 150 4.07 -20.19 -26.26
C PHE A 150 5.30 -20.68 -27.01
N HIS A 151 5.19 -20.84 -28.32
CA HIS A 151 6.31 -21.17 -29.18
C HIS A 151 6.77 -19.90 -29.90
N HIS A 152 8.04 -19.52 -29.78
CA HIS A 152 8.60 -18.38 -30.51
C HIS A 152 8.65 -18.68 -32.00
N LYS A 153 8.11 -17.81 -32.85
CA LYS A 153 8.09 -18.00 -34.31
C LYS A 153 9.49 -17.96 -34.90
N ASP A 154 10.32 -17.02 -34.41
CA ASP A 154 11.76 -16.97 -34.67
C ASP A 154 12.51 -17.06 -33.32
N PRO A 155 13.31 -18.11 -33.10
CA PRO A 155 14.15 -18.24 -31.92
C PRO A 155 15.18 -17.12 -31.73
N ASN A 156 15.54 -16.38 -32.78
CA ASN A 156 16.51 -15.27 -32.75
C ASN A 156 15.87 -13.95 -32.31
N GLU A 157 14.55 -13.81 -32.43
CA GLU A 157 13.81 -12.62 -31.99
C GLU A 157 13.39 -12.68 -30.51
N LYS A 158 13.62 -13.81 -29.83
CA LYS A 158 13.27 -13.98 -28.41
C LYS A 158 14.18 -13.16 -27.51
N ASP A 159 13.58 -12.38 -26.62
CA ASP A 159 14.33 -11.69 -25.57
C ASP A 159 14.51 -12.59 -24.35
N PHE A 160 13.52 -13.45 -24.06
CA PHE A 160 13.53 -14.35 -22.91
C PHE A 160 12.47 -15.47 -23.02
N GLY A 161 12.69 -16.58 -22.32
CA GLY A 161 11.68 -17.64 -22.23
C GLY A 161 10.50 -17.24 -21.33
N ILE A 162 9.27 -17.36 -21.83
CA ILE A 162 8.03 -16.99 -21.12
C ILE A 162 7.87 -17.70 -19.76
N SER A 163 8.33 -18.95 -19.64
CA SER A 163 8.26 -19.73 -18.39
C SER A 163 9.42 -19.46 -17.43
N SER A 164 10.50 -18.83 -17.90
CA SER A 164 11.77 -18.75 -17.17
C SER A 164 11.88 -17.54 -16.23
N LYS A 165 11.20 -16.43 -16.56
CA LYS A 165 11.35 -15.15 -15.86
C LYS A 165 10.01 -14.57 -15.42
N SER A 166 10.07 -13.72 -14.39
CA SER A 166 8.91 -13.00 -13.87
C SER A 166 9.04 -11.51 -14.20
N TYR A 167 8.37 -11.05 -15.26
CA TYR A 167 8.34 -9.65 -15.68
C TYR A 167 6.95 -9.04 -15.59
N SER A 168 6.86 -7.71 -15.74
CA SER A 168 5.57 -7.01 -15.82
C SER A 168 4.70 -7.58 -16.95
N PHE A 169 3.39 -7.53 -16.78
CA PHE A 169 2.45 -8.04 -17.77
C PHE A 169 2.68 -7.43 -19.16
N GLU A 170 2.89 -6.11 -19.25
CA GLU A 170 3.19 -5.43 -20.51
C GLU A 170 4.49 -5.91 -21.18
N ARG A 171 5.53 -6.20 -20.40
CA ARG A 171 6.77 -6.73 -20.96
C ARG A 171 6.58 -8.17 -21.44
N MET A 172 5.84 -8.98 -20.69
CA MET A 172 5.49 -10.34 -21.09
C MET A 172 4.61 -10.33 -22.36
N LYS A 173 3.67 -9.39 -22.46
CA LYS A 173 2.78 -9.20 -23.61
C LYS A 173 3.58 -9.01 -24.92
N LYS A 174 4.53 -8.07 -24.91
CA LYS A 174 5.43 -7.82 -26.04
C LYS A 174 6.21 -9.06 -26.47
N GLU A 175 6.62 -9.90 -25.52
CA GLU A 175 7.33 -11.13 -25.85
C GLU A 175 6.39 -12.21 -26.40
N VAL A 176 5.18 -12.38 -25.84
CA VAL A 176 4.21 -13.37 -26.37
C VAL A 176 3.62 -12.98 -27.72
N ASP A 177 3.68 -11.69 -28.10
CA ASP A 177 3.31 -11.23 -29.45
C ASP A 177 4.22 -11.84 -30.53
N LYS A 178 5.48 -12.18 -30.17
CA LYS A 178 6.44 -12.89 -31.03
C LYS A 178 6.20 -14.42 -31.06
N CYS A 179 5.28 -14.91 -30.24
CA CYS A 179 4.97 -16.34 -30.15
C CYS A 179 3.70 -16.70 -30.94
N ILE A 180 3.63 -17.96 -31.36
CA ILE A 180 2.39 -18.67 -31.70
C ILE A 180 1.91 -19.46 -30.46
N MET A 181 0.61 -19.43 -30.20
CA MET A 181 -0.02 -20.23 -29.14
C MET A 181 -0.29 -21.64 -29.66
N VAL A 182 0.30 -22.65 -29.03
CA VAL A 182 0.18 -24.06 -29.46
C VAL A 182 -0.12 -24.98 -28.29
N CYS A 183 -0.82 -26.08 -28.54
CA CYS A 183 -0.92 -27.15 -27.55
C CYS A 183 0.40 -27.93 -27.47
N ASN A 184 0.60 -28.70 -26.40
CA ASN A 184 1.84 -29.45 -26.22
C ASN A 184 2.16 -30.41 -27.38
N ASN A 185 1.15 -31.01 -28.03
CA ASN A 185 1.38 -31.90 -29.17
C ASN A 185 1.91 -31.12 -30.38
N CYS A 186 1.18 -30.07 -30.80
CA CYS A 186 1.62 -29.22 -31.91
C CYS A 186 2.96 -28.52 -31.60
N HIS A 187 3.22 -28.21 -30.33
CA HIS A 187 4.51 -27.65 -29.92
C HIS A 187 5.66 -28.63 -30.17
N THR A 188 5.49 -29.90 -29.79
CA THR A 188 6.46 -30.96 -30.06
C THR A 188 6.64 -31.16 -31.57
N GLU A 189 5.54 -31.25 -32.32
CA GLU A 189 5.57 -31.39 -33.79
C GLU A 189 6.36 -30.27 -34.47
N ILE A 190 6.21 -29.01 -34.02
CA ILE A 190 7.01 -27.89 -34.54
C ILE A 190 8.50 -28.09 -34.26
N HIS A 191 8.89 -28.54 -33.06
CA HIS A 191 10.30 -28.79 -32.73
C HIS A 191 10.90 -29.96 -33.51
N GLU A 192 10.08 -30.96 -33.84
CA GLU A 192 10.47 -32.14 -34.62
C GLU A 192 10.35 -31.93 -36.14
N GLU A 193 9.93 -30.74 -36.60
CA GLU A 193 9.61 -30.41 -38.01
C GLU A 193 8.53 -31.30 -38.66
N ILE A 194 7.73 -32.00 -37.85
CA ILE A 194 6.66 -32.87 -38.33
C ILE A 194 5.43 -32.01 -38.65
N LYS A 195 5.11 -31.85 -39.94
CA LYS A 195 3.82 -31.25 -40.33
C LYS A 195 2.71 -32.28 -40.12
N CYS A 196 1.69 -31.93 -39.33
CA CYS A 196 0.43 -32.67 -39.34
C CYS A 196 -0.15 -32.65 -40.76
N GLY A 197 -0.33 -33.83 -41.35
CA GLY A 197 -1.01 -34.00 -42.64
C GLY A 197 -2.51 -33.72 -42.50
N ASP A 198 -3.05 -33.06 -43.53
CA ASP A 198 -4.47 -32.69 -43.70
C ASP A 198 -5.42 -33.91 -43.73
#